data_AF-A0A7X2NK39-F1
#
_entry.id   AF-A0A7X2NK39-F1
#
_cell.length_a   1.000
_cell.length_b   1.000
_cell.length_c   1.000
_cell.angle_alpha   90.00
_cell.angle_beta   90.00
_cell.angle_gamma   90.00
#
_symmetry.space_group_name_H-M   'P 1'
#
loop_
_entity.id
_entity.type
_entity.pdbx_description
1 polymer ?
#
loop_
_entity_poly.entity_id
_entity_poly.type
_entity_poly.pdbx_seq_one_letter_code
_entity_poly.pdbx_strand_id
1 'polypeptide(L)'
;MKKFLSIILSLTMIFSLSSTAFAVEAGNNYDHISSSQAQPFNPYSSPDSYIEYLESFDGAYSVFLSQFKALTLEKQQKVLDVLENGGPLDVKLSATTVNDFPQTRSSTSQRSVNYDADFQLFGITFVTIRLEGRFTHSGSIVKSVEYKNAYIVKNWVPLSGFERTSLDAYVSNRKFYASAAFTAYVGAKIGDNIIGVTPRTFYINYNCDGTGQGTGSAW
;
A
#
# COMPACT_ATOMS: atom_id res chain seq x y z
N MET A 1 -60.29 -14.68 -22.77
CA MET A 1 -60.31 -16.15 -22.54
C MET A 1 -58.96 -16.76 -22.92
N LYS A 2 -58.18 -17.15 -21.91
CA LYS A 2 -57.30 -18.34 -21.83
C LYS A 2 -56.48 -18.19 -20.53
N LYS A 3 -56.71 -19.13 -19.61
CA LYS A 3 -56.08 -19.29 -18.28
C LYS A 3 -54.76 -20.05 -18.43
N PHE A 4 -53.85 -19.91 -17.46
CA PHE A 4 -52.95 -20.91 -16.81
C PHE A 4 -52.02 -20.10 -15.87
N LEU A 5 -52.23 -20.04 -14.53
CA LEU A 5 -51.89 -21.01 -13.46
C LEU A 5 -50.40 -21.41 -13.48
N SER A 6 -49.56 -20.93 -12.56
CA SER A 6 -49.03 -21.61 -11.34
C SER A 6 -47.66 -20.98 -11.01
N ILE A 7 -47.02 -21.01 -9.83
CA ILE A 7 -47.25 -21.45 -8.44
C ILE A 7 -46.18 -20.70 -7.62
N ILE A 8 -46.55 -20.20 -6.43
CA ILE A 8 -45.65 -19.64 -5.41
C ILE A 8 -45.03 -20.80 -4.62
N LEU A 9 -43.72 -20.79 -4.38
CA LEU A 9 -43.10 -21.67 -3.38
C LEU A 9 -42.17 -20.86 -2.46
N SER A 10 -42.71 -20.50 -1.31
CA SER A 10 -41.98 -20.00 -0.13
C SER A 10 -41.51 -21.19 0.70
N LEU A 11 -40.19 -21.36 0.86
CA LEU A 11 -39.61 -22.39 1.71
C LEU A 11 -39.26 -21.80 3.08
N THR A 12 -40.15 -22.03 4.04
CA THR A 12 -39.88 -21.84 5.48
C THR A 12 -39.63 -23.22 6.06
N MET A 13 -38.43 -23.49 6.57
CA MET A 13 -38.17 -24.65 7.43
C MET A 13 -37.79 -24.16 8.83
N ILE A 14 -38.75 -24.34 9.74
CA ILE A 14 -38.53 -24.45 11.18
C ILE A 14 -38.07 -25.89 11.41
N PHE A 15 -36.95 -26.10 12.10
CA PHE A 15 -36.74 -27.35 12.83
C PHE A 15 -36.26 -27.08 14.25
N SER A 16 -37.04 -27.67 15.13
CA SER A 16 -37.04 -27.66 16.59
C SER A 16 -35.87 -28.42 17.22
N LEU A 17 -35.54 -27.97 18.42
CA LEU A 17 -34.64 -28.57 19.41
C LEU A 17 -34.89 -30.07 19.62
N SER A 18 -33.80 -30.82 19.76
CA SER A 18 -33.77 -32.05 20.56
C SER A 18 -32.47 -32.09 21.35
N SER A 19 -32.57 -31.71 22.62
CA SER A 19 -31.57 -31.92 23.66
C SER A 19 -31.58 -33.38 24.09
N THR A 20 -30.49 -34.10 23.90
CA THR A 20 -30.22 -35.34 24.65
C THR A 20 -29.17 -35.04 25.71
N ALA A 21 -29.64 -34.94 26.95
CA ALA A 21 -28.80 -35.05 28.13
C ALA A 21 -28.42 -36.52 28.31
N PHE A 22 -27.12 -36.82 28.37
CA PHE A 22 -26.61 -38.02 29.01
C PHE A 22 -25.66 -37.58 30.11
N ALA A 23 -26.07 -37.81 31.35
CA ALA A 23 -25.19 -37.87 32.49
C ALA A 23 -24.79 -39.34 32.69
N VAL A 24 -23.51 -39.65 32.59
CA VAL A 24 -22.87 -40.79 33.26
C VAL A 24 -21.51 -40.33 33.78
N GLU A 25 -21.38 -40.46 35.08
CA GLU A 25 -20.22 -40.18 35.93
C GLU A 25 -19.28 -41.39 35.93
N ALA A 26 -17.97 -41.15 35.79
CA ALA A 26 -16.88 -41.87 36.48
C ALA A 26 -15.51 -41.53 35.87
N GLY A 27 -14.71 -40.81 36.66
CA GLY A 27 -13.24 -40.81 36.69
C GLY A 27 -12.46 -40.98 35.39
N ASN A 28 -11.88 -39.88 34.92
CA ASN A 28 -10.46 -39.87 34.54
C ASN A 28 -9.95 -38.43 34.60
N ASN A 29 -8.87 -38.24 35.36
CA ASN A 29 -8.08 -37.02 35.41
C ASN A 29 -7.67 -36.63 33.98
N TYR A 30 -8.34 -35.63 33.43
CA TYR A 30 -7.76 -34.81 32.39
C TYR A 30 -7.53 -33.45 33.02
N ASP A 31 -6.26 -33.17 33.30
CA ASP A 31 -5.75 -31.81 33.37
C ASP A 31 -6.21 -31.11 32.11
N HIS A 32 -7.31 -30.36 32.20
CA HIS A 32 -7.68 -29.42 31.17
C HIS A 32 -6.65 -28.31 31.27
N ILE A 33 -5.55 -28.50 30.53
CA ILE A 33 -4.62 -27.44 30.15
C ILE A 33 -5.50 -26.28 29.74
N SER A 34 -5.55 -25.27 30.62
CA SER A 34 -6.11 -23.98 30.28
C SER A 34 -5.37 -23.56 29.02
N SER A 35 -6.03 -23.64 27.87
CA SER A 35 -5.60 -22.92 26.69
C SER A 35 -5.65 -21.46 27.10
N SER A 36 -4.54 -20.95 27.65
CA SER A 36 -4.29 -19.53 27.62
C SER A 36 -4.43 -19.19 26.15
N GLN A 37 -5.51 -18.48 25.81
CA GLN A 37 -5.62 -17.86 24.50
C GLN A 37 -4.37 -17.00 24.40
N ALA A 38 -3.36 -17.50 23.68
CA ALA A 38 -2.16 -16.74 23.42
C ALA A 38 -2.64 -15.42 22.84
N GLN A 39 -2.34 -14.33 23.55
CA GLN A 39 -2.69 -13.00 23.07
C GLN A 39 -2.17 -12.90 21.63
N PRO A 40 -2.97 -12.41 20.67
CA PRO A 40 -2.50 -12.25 19.30
C PRO A 40 -1.22 -11.39 19.35
N PHE A 41 -0.13 -11.93 18.80
CA PHE A 41 1.17 -11.27 18.79
C PHE A 41 1.04 -9.87 18.17
N ASN A 42 1.26 -8.81 18.95
CA ASN A 42 1.23 -7.45 18.43
C ASN A 42 2.66 -7.00 18.07
N PRO A 43 3.02 -6.93 16.77
CA PRO A 43 4.37 -6.55 16.37
C PRO A 43 4.70 -5.09 16.69
N TYR A 44 3.72 -4.22 16.95
CA TYR A 44 3.95 -2.81 17.30
C TYR A 44 4.12 -2.56 18.80
N SER A 45 3.98 -3.60 19.63
CA SER A 45 4.07 -3.48 21.09
C SER A 45 5.45 -3.06 21.60
N SER A 46 6.51 -3.42 20.88
CA SER A 46 7.88 -3.03 21.19
C SER A 46 8.79 -3.13 19.95
N PRO A 47 9.93 -2.41 19.92
CA PRO A 47 10.93 -2.58 18.87
C PRO A 47 11.43 -4.02 18.69
N ASP A 48 11.61 -4.76 19.78
CA ASP A 48 12.06 -6.16 19.74
C ASP A 48 11.00 -7.07 19.10
N SER A 49 9.73 -6.89 19.46
CA SER A 49 8.61 -7.61 18.82
C SER A 49 8.52 -7.29 17.33
N TYR A 50 8.75 -6.03 16.94
CA TYR A 50 8.74 -5.65 15.54
C TYR A 50 9.91 -6.25 14.76
N ILE A 51 11.08 -6.36 15.39
CA ILE A 51 12.25 -7.02 14.82
C ILE A 51 11.95 -8.51 14.59
N GLU A 52 11.44 -9.21 15.60
CA GLU A 52 11.06 -10.63 15.51
C GLU A 52 10.04 -10.86 14.38
N TYR A 53 9.06 -9.95 14.26
CA TYR A 53 8.10 -9.97 13.17
C TYR A 53 8.74 -9.83 11.79
N LEU A 54 9.64 -8.86 11.60
CA LEU A 54 10.30 -8.67 10.31
C LEU A 54 11.26 -9.82 9.96
N GLU A 55 11.86 -10.46 10.97
CA GLU A 55 12.72 -11.63 10.80
C GLU A 55 11.95 -12.87 10.34
N SER A 56 10.65 -12.96 10.63
CA SER A 56 9.81 -14.08 10.19
C SER A 56 9.52 -14.10 8.68
N PHE A 57 9.93 -13.10 7.91
CA PHE A 57 9.71 -13.01 6.46
C PHE A 57 10.93 -13.45 5.64
N ASP A 58 11.75 -14.38 6.16
CA ASP A 58 12.88 -14.99 5.46
C ASP A 58 13.81 -13.97 4.75
N GLY A 59 14.06 -12.84 5.43
CA GLY A 59 14.97 -11.79 4.94
C GLY A 59 14.38 -10.82 3.91
N ALA A 60 13.08 -10.91 3.56
CA ALA A 60 12.42 -9.99 2.62
C ALA A 60 12.58 -8.50 3.01
N TYR A 61 12.65 -8.22 4.31
CA TYR A 61 12.80 -6.87 4.87
C TYR A 61 14.20 -6.60 5.45
N SER A 62 15.22 -7.40 5.11
CA SER A 62 16.57 -7.30 5.68
C SER A 62 17.21 -5.90 5.60
N VAL A 63 17.06 -5.21 4.47
CA VAL A 63 17.56 -3.84 4.30
C VAL A 63 16.91 -2.89 5.29
N PHE A 64 15.58 -2.87 5.35
CA PHE A 64 14.84 -2.07 6.31
C PHE A 64 15.21 -2.44 7.75
N LEU A 65 15.26 -3.74 8.06
CA LEU A 65 15.56 -4.25 9.39
C LEU A 65 16.94 -3.77 9.88
N SER A 66 17.96 -3.84 9.02
CA SER A 66 19.31 -3.35 9.35
C SER A 66 19.32 -1.84 9.67
N GLN A 67 18.58 -1.04 8.90
CA GLN A 67 18.48 0.40 9.12
C GLN A 67 17.69 0.70 10.41
N PHE A 68 16.60 -0.03 10.66
CA PHE A 68 15.79 0.09 11.86
C PHE A 68 16.58 -0.26 13.12
N LYS A 69 17.32 -1.38 13.11
CA LYS A 69 18.20 -1.80 14.21
C LYS A 69 19.32 -0.80 14.50
N ALA A 70 19.74 -0.01 13.52
CA ALA A 70 20.75 1.03 13.69
C ALA A 70 20.21 2.32 14.32
N LEU A 71 18.89 2.50 14.43
CA LEU A 71 18.28 3.62 15.13
C LEU A 71 18.42 3.49 16.66
N THR A 72 18.34 4.62 17.36
CA THR A 72 18.18 4.61 18.82
C THR A 72 16.81 4.05 19.20
N LEU A 73 16.68 3.49 20.41
CA LEU A 73 15.42 2.93 20.91
C LEU A 73 14.25 3.94 20.84
N GLU A 74 14.52 5.21 21.15
CA GLU A 74 13.55 6.30 21.02
C GLU A 74 13.04 6.46 19.57
N LYS A 75 13.96 6.46 18.59
CA LYS A 75 13.60 6.57 17.17
C LYS A 75 12.89 5.32 16.66
N GLN A 76 13.28 4.13 17.13
CA GLN A 76 12.58 2.89 16.83
C GLN A 76 11.14 2.96 17.33
N GLN A 77 10.93 3.38 18.59
CA GLN A 77 9.58 3.54 19.13
C GLN A 77 8.76 4.56 18.33
N LYS A 78 9.38 5.65 17.89
CA LYS A 78 8.70 6.65 17.07
C LYS A 78 8.31 6.12 15.68
N VAL A 79 9.13 5.24 15.09
CA VAL A 79 8.77 4.54 13.86
C VAL A 79 7.53 3.67 14.08
N LEU A 80 7.49 2.89 15.17
CA LEU A 80 6.32 2.07 15.49
C LEU A 80 5.06 2.93 15.69
N ASP A 81 5.17 4.04 16.43
CA ASP A 81 4.07 4.98 16.63
C ASP A 81 3.54 5.53 15.29
N VAL A 82 4.43 5.92 14.37
CA VAL A 82 4.02 6.41 13.03
C VAL A 82 3.41 5.30 12.17
N LEU A 83 3.85 4.06 12.34
CA LEU A 83 3.27 2.90 11.67
C LEU A 83 1.93 2.48 12.28
N GLU A 84 1.70 2.68 13.57
CA GLU A 84 0.43 2.27 14.19
C GLU A 84 -0.63 3.37 14.06
N ASN A 85 -0.24 4.61 14.35
CA ASN A 85 -1.15 5.74 14.52
C ASN A 85 -1.08 6.75 13.37
N GLY A 86 -0.14 6.59 12.44
CA GLY A 86 0.18 7.60 11.45
C GLY A 86 1.05 8.73 12.01
N GLY A 87 1.40 9.67 11.16
CA GLY A 87 2.27 10.78 11.52
C GLY A 87 3.05 11.33 10.34
N PRO A 88 3.79 12.43 10.51
CA PRO A 88 4.54 13.03 9.42
C PRO A 88 5.62 12.06 8.91
N LEU A 89 5.76 12.02 7.58
CA LEU A 89 6.88 11.38 6.91
C LEU A 89 7.60 12.46 6.10
N ASP A 90 8.92 12.40 6.09
CA ASP A 90 9.72 13.17 5.16
C ASP A 90 9.55 12.59 3.75
N VAL A 91 9.70 13.42 2.73
CA VAL A 91 9.57 12.97 1.34
C VAL A 91 10.79 13.40 0.55
N LYS A 92 11.50 12.42 0.00
CA LYS A 92 12.60 12.66 -0.94
C LYS A 92 12.09 12.43 -2.35
N LEU A 93 12.24 13.45 -3.19
CA LEU A 93 11.73 13.47 -4.54
C LEU A 93 12.87 13.30 -5.55
N SER A 94 12.67 12.50 -6.59
CA SER A 94 13.62 12.38 -7.69
C SER A 94 12.93 12.27 -9.04
N ALA A 95 13.46 12.97 -10.03
CA ALA A 95 12.94 12.97 -11.40
C ALA A 95 14.00 12.39 -12.34
N THR A 96 13.58 11.48 -13.22
CA THR A 96 14.42 10.90 -14.25
C THR A 96 13.75 11.04 -15.61
N THR A 97 14.49 11.56 -16.58
CA THR A 97 14.04 11.58 -17.97
C THR A 97 14.62 10.39 -18.71
N VAL A 98 13.77 9.60 -19.37
CA VAL A 98 14.18 8.46 -20.19
C VAL A 98 14.16 8.92 -21.65
N ASN A 99 15.33 8.92 -22.30
CA ASN A 99 15.43 9.26 -23.71
C ASN A 99 15.14 8.00 -24.54
N ASP A 100 13.90 7.87 -24.99
CA ASP A 100 13.49 6.80 -25.91
C ASP A 100 13.92 7.16 -27.36
N PHE A 101 15.10 6.67 -27.78
CA PHE A 101 15.54 6.49 -29.18
C PHE A 101 15.82 7.75 -30.06
N PRO A 102 16.64 7.61 -31.15
CA PRO A 102 17.24 8.76 -31.83
C PRO A 102 16.22 9.51 -32.70
N GLN A 103 16.36 10.85 -32.72
CA GLN A 103 15.57 11.78 -33.51
C GLN A 103 15.54 11.41 -34.99
N THR A 104 14.52 10.67 -35.43
CA THR A 104 14.13 10.67 -36.84
C THR A 104 13.30 11.93 -37.09
N ARG A 105 13.63 12.65 -38.18
CA ARG A 105 13.13 13.98 -38.56
C ARG A 105 11.61 13.99 -38.84
N SER A 106 10.80 13.82 -37.81
CA SER A 106 9.37 14.10 -37.77
C SER A 106 9.13 15.07 -36.61
N SER A 107 8.34 16.11 -36.85
CA SER A 107 8.16 17.31 -36.02
C SER A 107 7.53 17.08 -34.63
N THR A 108 7.38 15.84 -34.19
CA THR A 108 6.79 15.46 -32.90
C THR A 108 7.62 14.31 -32.30
N SER A 109 8.41 14.61 -31.27
CA SER A 109 9.21 13.63 -30.53
C SER A 109 8.47 13.16 -29.28
N GLN A 110 8.68 11.91 -28.86
CA GLN A 110 8.16 11.39 -27.61
C GLN A 110 9.21 11.52 -26.50
N ARG A 111 8.76 11.74 -25.27
CA ARG A 111 9.60 11.74 -24.08
C ARG A 111 8.90 11.02 -22.95
N SER A 112 9.68 10.18 -22.26
CA SER A 112 9.24 9.45 -21.07
C SER A 112 9.90 10.07 -19.83
N VAL A 113 9.12 10.23 -18.77
CA VAL A 113 9.57 10.79 -17.49
C VAL A 113 9.09 9.89 -16.35
N ASN A 114 9.97 9.69 -15.38
CA ASN A 114 9.68 8.97 -14.15
C ASN A 114 9.90 9.93 -12.98
N TYR A 115 8.96 9.94 -12.05
CA TYR A 115 9.02 10.75 -10.85
C TYR A 115 8.78 9.87 -9.62
N ASP A 116 9.80 9.76 -8.78
CA ASP A 116 9.78 8.92 -7.60
C ASP A 116 9.65 9.78 -6.34
N ALA A 117 8.75 9.37 -5.45
CA ALA A 117 8.62 9.89 -4.10
C ALA A 117 8.96 8.78 -3.10
N ASP A 118 10.06 8.96 -2.38
CA ASP A 118 10.47 8.12 -1.27
C ASP A 118 9.93 8.72 0.02
N PHE A 119 8.99 8.02 0.66
CA PHE A 119 8.46 8.41 1.97
C PHE A 119 9.34 7.83 3.06
N GLN A 120 9.87 8.71 3.90
CA GLN A 120 10.96 8.41 4.82
C GLN A 120 10.64 8.85 6.24
N LEU A 121 11.25 8.17 7.21
CA LEU A 121 11.34 8.61 8.59
C LEU A 121 12.74 8.30 9.10
N PHE A 122 13.41 9.30 9.67
CA PHE A 122 14.81 9.19 10.12
C PHE A 122 15.78 8.67 9.05
N GLY A 123 15.54 8.98 7.77
CA GLY A 123 16.35 8.54 6.64
C GLY A 123 16.09 7.09 6.17
N ILE A 124 15.15 6.38 6.79
CA ILE A 124 14.71 5.04 6.36
C ILE A 124 13.55 5.22 5.38
N THR A 125 13.62 4.56 4.21
CA THR A 125 12.51 4.59 3.24
C THR A 125 11.52 3.48 3.52
N PHE A 126 10.25 3.84 3.66
CA PHE A 126 9.15 2.92 3.95
C PHE A 126 8.45 2.48 2.66
N VAL A 127 8.13 3.46 1.81
CA VAL A 127 7.46 3.24 0.55
C VAL A 127 8.05 4.17 -0.51
N THR A 128 8.24 3.62 -1.71
CA THR A 128 8.59 4.40 -2.91
C THR A 128 7.43 4.32 -3.88
N ILE A 129 6.87 5.47 -4.22
CA ILE A 129 5.83 5.61 -5.25
C ILE A 129 6.48 6.16 -6.51
N ARG A 130 6.22 5.52 -7.65
CA ARG A 130 6.62 6.04 -8.97
C ARG A 130 5.41 6.52 -9.73
N LEU A 131 5.54 7.71 -10.30
CA LEU A 131 4.66 8.28 -11.30
C LEU A 131 5.39 8.29 -12.65
N GLU A 132 4.83 7.60 -13.64
CA GLU A 132 5.36 7.54 -14.99
C GLU A 132 4.48 8.34 -15.94
N GLY A 133 5.13 9.09 -16.84
CA GLY A 133 4.46 9.83 -17.90
C GLY A 133 5.19 9.66 -19.22
N ARG A 134 4.43 9.59 -20.31
CA ARG A 134 4.96 9.76 -21.67
C ARG A 134 4.13 10.80 -22.38
N PHE A 135 4.78 11.71 -23.08
CA PHE A 135 4.13 12.77 -23.82
C PHE A 135 4.84 13.05 -25.13
N THR A 136 4.12 13.65 -26.07
CA THR A 136 4.72 14.23 -27.27
C THR A 136 5.14 15.68 -27.01
N HIS A 137 6.24 16.10 -27.64
CA HIS A 137 6.76 17.44 -27.49
C HIS A 137 7.40 17.99 -28.77
N SER A 138 7.50 19.32 -28.83
CA SER A 138 8.26 20.07 -29.82
C SER A 138 9.08 21.13 -29.09
N GLY A 139 10.40 20.91 -28.97
CA GLY A 139 11.25 21.69 -28.08
C GLY A 139 10.79 21.53 -26.62
N SER A 140 10.64 22.65 -25.90
CA SER A 140 10.13 22.70 -24.52
C SER A 140 8.60 22.66 -24.41
N ILE A 141 7.87 22.51 -25.51
CA ILE A 141 6.40 22.53 -25.52
C ILE A 141 5.87 21.11 -25.56
N VAL A 142 5.12 20.73 -24.52
CA VAL A 142 4.32 19.49 -24.49
C VAL A 142 3.07 19.67 -25.35
N LYS A 143 2.72 18.64 -26.13
CA LYS A 143 1.60 18.66 -27.08
C LYS A 143 0.45 17.73 -26.67
N SER A 144 0.74 16.48 -26.34
CA SER A 144 -0.26 15.50 -25.88
C SER A 144 0.31 14.56 -24.83
N VAL A 145 -0.57 14.02 -23.98
CA VAL A 145 -0.25 12.88 -23.10
C VAL A 145 -0.45 11.60 -23.89
N GLU A 146 0.55 10.73 -23.90
CA GLU A 146 0.53 9.43 -24.59
C GLU A 146 0.36 8.26 -23.61
N TYR A 147 0.90 8.40 -22.39
CA TYR A 147 0.83 7.38 -21.37
C TYR A 147 0.95 8.00 -19.99
N LYS A 148 0.23 7.42 -19.03
CA LYS A 148 0.33 7.72 -17.60
C LYS A 148 0.18 6.44 -16.81
N ASN A 149 1.00 6.28 -15.79
CA ASN A 149 0.85 5.20 -14.83
C ASN A 149 1.42 5.64 -13.48
N ALA A 150 0.99 4.97 -12.43
CA ALA A 150 1.61 5.11 -11.12
C ALA A 150 1.53 3.77 -10.39
N TYR A 151 2.56 3.42 -9.63
CA TYR A 151 2.62 2.18 -8.87
C TYR A 151 3.62 2.27 -7.71
N ILE A 152 3.49 1.34 -6.77
CA ILE A 152 4.44 1.16 -5.66
C ILE A 152 5.66 0.41 -6.20
N VAL A 153 6.82 1.07 -6.23
CA VAL A 153 8.08 0.44 -6.64
C VAL A 153 8.59 -0.47 -5.52
N LYS A 154 8.45 0.00 -4.28
CA LYS A 154 8.97 -0.70 -3.12
C LYS A 154 8.12 -0.43 -1.89
N ASN A 155 7.85 -1.49 -1.15
CA ASN A 155 7.22 -1.45 0.16
C ASN A 155 8.14 -2.21 1.12
N TRP A 156 8.79 -1.47 2.01
CA TRP A 156 9.80 -1.98 2.93
C TRP A 156 9.26 -2.31 4.31
N VAL A 157 7.97 -2.10 4.51
CA VAL A 157 7.22 -2.48 5.69
C VAL A 157 6.09 -3.41 5.24
N PRO A 158 5.71 -4.42 6.03
CA PRO A 158 4.53 -5.23 5.75
C PRO A 158 3.22 -4.45 5.92
N LEU A 159 3.07 -3.32 5.24
CA LEU A 159 1.83 -2.59 5.07
C LEU A 159 0.88 -3.42 4.22
N SER A 160 -0.30 -3.72 4.75
CA SER A 160 -1.31 -4.49 4.03
C SER A 160 -1.98 -3.64 2.95
N GLY A 161 -1.71 -3.97 1.69
CA GLY A 161 -2.47 -3.48 0.54
C GLY A 161 -2.24 -2.00 0.23
N PHE A 162 -1.76 -1.72 -0.98
CA PHE A 162 -1.84 -0.39 -1.56
C PHE A 162 -2.90 -0.40 -2.65
N GLU A 163 -3.90 0.45 -2.51
CA GLU A 163 -4.89 0.69 -3.54
C GLU A 163 -4.61 2.04 -4.20
N ARG A 164 -4.50 2.07 -5.53
CA ARG A 164 -4.40 3.32 -6.26
C ARG A 164 -5.79 3.95 -6.36
N THR A 165 -6.02 5.00 -5.60
CA THR A 165 -7.32 5.69 -5.51
C THR A 165 -7.46 6.83 -6.52
N SER A 166 -6.36 7.32 -7.09
CA SER A 166 -6.41 8.25 -8.23
C SER A 166 -5.21 8.10 -9.18
N LEU A 167 -5.45 8.47 -10.44
CA LEU A 167 -4.42 8.65 -11.46
C LEU A 167 -4.93 9.62 -12.51
N ASP A 168 -4.24 10.75 -12.68
CA ASP A 168 -4.54 11.69 -13.75
C ASP A 168 -3.28 12.25 -14.42
N ALA A 169 -3.43 12.67 -15.67
CA ALA A 169 -2.43 13.43 -16.39
C ALA A 169 -3.07 14.20 -17.54
N TYR A 170 -2.58 15.43 -17.77
CA TYR A 170 -3.08 16.34 -18.78
C TYR A 170 -1.99 17.31 -19.26
N VAL A 171 -2.25 18.01 -20.36
CA VAL A 171 -1.42 19.12 -20.84
C VAL A 171 -2.12 20.43 -20.52
N SER A 172 -1.41 21.35 -19.87
CA SER A 172 -1.88 22.72 -19.65
C SER A 172 -0.69 23.67 -19.75
N ASN A 173 -0.90 24.89 -20.27
CA ASN A 173 0.16 25.89 -20.39
C ASN A 173 1.47 25.34 -20.99
N ARG A 174 1.35 24.47 -22.00
CA ARG A 174 2.47 23.83 -22.73
C ARG A 174 3.32 22.87 -21.87
N LYS A 175 2.84 22.47 -20.69
CA LYS A 175 3.49 21.55 -19.76
C LYS A 175 2.67 20.28 -19.57
N PHE A 176 3.36 19.19 -19.27
CA PHE A 176 2.79 17.95 -18.79
C PHE A 176 2.51 18.06 -17.30
N TYR A 177 1.34 17.60 -16.86
CA TYR A 177 0.98 17.44 -15.46
C TYR A 177 0.53 16.01 -15.24
N ALA A 178 0.96 15.40 -14.14
CA ALA A 178 0.46 14.11 -13.70
C ALA A 178 0.35 14.07 -12.17
N SER A 179 -0.60 13.28 -11.68
CA SER A 179 -0.79 13.04 -10.25
C SER A 179 -1.38 11.67 -9.99
N ALA A 180 -1.10 11.13 -8.80
CA ALA A 180 -1.69 9.90 -8.33
C ALA A 180 -1.85 9.94 -6.80
N ALA A 181 -2.76 9.10 -6.31
CA ALA A 181 -2.95 8.85 -4.89
C ALA A 181 -3.02 7.35 -4.62
N PHE A 182 -2.40 6.92 -3.52
CA PHE A 182 -2.43 5.56 -3.04
C PHE A 182 -2.91 5.52 -1.60
N THR A 183 -3.95 4.76 -1.33
CA THR A 183 -4.40 4.50 0.04
C THR A 183 -3.84 3.15 0.49
N ALA A 184 -3.07 3.17 1.57
CA ALA A 184 -2.60 1.98 2.25
C ALA A 184 -3.42 1.77 3.52
N TYR A 185 -3.68 0.50 3.85
CA TYR A 185 -4.18 0.13 5.15
C TYR A 185 -2.98 -0.20 6.02
N VAL A 186 -2.66 0.73 6.91
CA VAL A 186 -1.51 0.61 7.79
C VAL A 186 -1.95 -0.26 8.96
N GLY A 187 -1.33 -1.44 9.09
CA GLY A 187 -1.67 -2.49 10.05
C GLY A 187 -0.78 -3.72 9.93
N ALA A 188 -0.76 -4.57 10.96
CA ALA A 188 -0.03 -5.83 10.93
C ALA A 188 -0.87 -6.92 10.28
N LYS A 189 -0.36 -7.56 9.23
CA LYS A 189 -0.94 -8.80 8.72
C LYS A 189 -0.45 -9.96 9.60
N ILE A 190 -1.39 -10.59 10.31
CA ILE A 190 -1.16 -11.78 11.14
C ILE A 190 -2.03 -12.90 10.57
N GLY A 191 -1.39 -13.84 9.85
CA GLY A 191 -2.12 -14.84 9.06
C GLY A 191 -3.00 -14.16 8.00
N ASP A 192 -4.30 -14.48 8.00
CA ASP A 192 -5.28 -13.85 7.10
C ASP A 192 -5.92 -12.57 7.67
N ASN A 193 -5.59 -12.20 8.92
CA ASN A 193 -6.18 -11.05 9.59
C ASN A 193 -5.26 -9.83 9.50
N ILE A 194 -5.88 -8.65 9.38
CA ILE A 194 -5.19 -7.34 9.47
C ILE A 194 -5.60 -6.71 10.80
N ILE A 195 -4.65 -6.50 11.70
CA ILE A 195 -4.88 -5.86 13.00
C ILE A 195 -4.38 -4.41 12.96
N GLY A 196 -5.25 -3.49 13.40
CA GLY A 196 -5.02 -2.05 13.40
C GLY A 196 -5.11 -1.49 11.98
N VAL A 197 -6.26 -0.97 11.56
CA VAL A 197 -6.44 -0.47 10.19
C VAL A 197 -6.66 1.04 10.24
N THR A 198 -5.59 1.82 10.13
CA THR A 198 -5.70 3.25 9.85
C THR A 198 -5.41 3.46 8.37
N PRO A 199 -6.40 3.83 7.53
CA PRO A 199 -6.15 4.12 6.14
C PRO A 199 -5.30 5.38 6.03
N ARG A 200 -4.22 5.30 5.26
CA ARG A 200 -3.33 6.43 4.97
C ARG A 200 -3.23 6.63 3.47
N THR A 201 -3.49 7.84 3.02
CA THR A 201 -3.37 8.19 1.59
C THR A 201 -2.10 8.98 1.34
N PHE A 202 -1.32 8.51 0.38
CA PHE A 202 -0.09 9.11 -0.11
C PHE A 202 -0.37 9.76 -1.46
N TYR A 203 0.03 11.01 -1.62
CA TYR A 203 -0.16 11.77 -2.85
C TYR A 203 1.17 12.01 -3.53
N ILE A 204 1.17 12.00 -4.86
CA ILE A 204 2.31 12.40 -5.69
C ILE A 204 1.82 13.21 -6.87
N ASN A 205 2.50 14.30 -7.18
CA ASN A 205 2.29 15.05 -8.41
C ASN A 205 3.61 15.49 -9.03
N TYR A 206 3.59 15.67 -10.35
CA TYR A 206 4.71 16.12 -11.13
C TYR A 206 4.24 16.97 -12.30
N ASN A 207 5.00 18.02 -12.60
CA ASN A 207 4.84 18.79 -13.82
C ASN A 207 6.19 19.05 -14.48
N CYS A 208 6.24 18.94 -15.80
CA CYS A 208 7.46 19.23 -16.56
C CYS A 208 7.16 19.84 -17.92
N ASP A 209 8.17 20.46 -18.50
CA ASP A 209 8.13 20.95 -19.88
C ASP A 209 8.51 19.85 -20.88
N GLY A 210 8.53 20.20 -22.18
CA GLY A 210 8.88 19.26 -23.25
C GLY A 210 10.30 18.68 -23.17
N THR A 211 11.20 19.26 -22.37
CA THR A 211 12.54 18.73 -22.12
C THR A 211 12.56 17.67 -21.03
N GLY A 212 11.47 17.52 -20.28
CA GLY A 212 11.38 16.65 -19.11
C GLY A 212 11.90 17.30 -17.82
N GLN A 213 12.25 18.59 -17.85
CA GLN A 213 12.64 19.35 -16.66
C GLN A 213 11.40 19.89 -15.97
N GLY A 214 11.34 19.74 -14.65
CA GLY A 214 10.09 19.92 -13.93
C GLY A 214 10.22 19.95 -12.42
N THR A 215 9.08 20.13 -11.76
CA THR A 215 8.94 20.12 -10.31
C THR A 215 7.76 19.24 -9.92
N GLY A 216 7.77 18.75 -8.69
CA GLY A 216 6.67 17.97 -8.15
C GLY A 216 6.65 18.05 -6.64
N SER A 217 5.68 17.35 -6.06
CA SER A 217 5.49 17.27 -4.62
C SER A 217 4.81 15.95 -4.26
N ALA A 218 5.00 15.52 -3.03
CA ALA A 218 4.30 14.38 -2.45
C ALA A 218 4.14 14.57 -0.94
N TRP A 219 3.09 13.98 -0.36
CA TRP A 219 2.71 14.08 1.05
C TRP A 219 1.82 12.91 1.50
#